data_AF-A0A844EPU4-F1
#
_entry.id   AF-A0A844EPU4-F1
#
_cell.length_a   1.000
_cell.length_b   1.000
_cell.length_c   1.000
_cell.angle_alpha   90.00
_cell.angle_beta   90.00
_cell.angle_gamma   90.00
#
_symmetry.space_group_name_H-M   'P 1'
#
loop_
_entity.id
_entity.type
_entity.pdbx_description
1 polymer ?
#
loop_
_entity_poly.entity_id
_entity_poly.type
_entity_poly.pdbx_seq_one_letter_code
_entity_poly.pdbx_strand_id
1 'polypeptide(L)'
;IGLSVEGIIGGANISRQIDKLKDHPNVIVGTTGRIMNLIDLGKLKLDSLQAIVIDEADNLLSEDTLALIRTLVDLAPDEVSLGFFSATKNDLLTHI
;
A
#
# COMPACT_ATOMS: atom_id res chain seq x y z
N ILE A 1 6.07 -18.60 13.60
CA ILE A 1 5.93 -18.12 12.21
C ILE A 1 6.81 -16.88 12.07
N GLY A 2 7.98 -17.02 11.45
CA GLY A 2 9.02 -15.97 11.41
C GLY A 2 8.71 -14.87 10.39
N LEU A 3 7.65 -14.10 10.64
CA LEU A 3 7.23 -12.98 9.80
C LEU A 3 7.69 -11.64 10.40
N SER A 4 8.18 -10.75 9.56
CA SER A 4 8.52 -9.36 9.90
C SER A 4 7.51 -8.39 9.30
N VAL A 5 7.24 -7.30 10.04
CA VAL A 5 6.29 -6.26 9.65
C VAL A 5 6.96 -4.91 9.79
N GLU A 6 6.78 -4.02 8.81
CA GLU A 6 7.27 -2.65 8.89
C GLU A 6 6.16 -1.62 8.67
N GLY A 7 6.16 -0.60 9.54
CA GLY A 7 5.21 0.51 9.52
C GLY A 7 5.74 1.71 8.73
N ILE A 8 5.01 2.11 7.70
CA ILE A 8 5.39 3.16 6.74
C ILE A 8 4.35 4.28 6.75
N ILE A 9 4.56 5.28 7.60
CA ILE A 9 3.64 6.40 7.79
C ILE A 9 4.30 7.75 7.55
N GLY A 10 3.49 8.74 7.19
CA GLY A 10 3.89 10.15 7.13
C GLY A 10 4.32 10.69 8.51
N GLY A 11 5.11 11.76 8.53
CA GLY A 11 5.62 12.38 9.76
C GLY A 11 6.80 11.66 10.41
N ALA A 12 7.06 10.39 10.06
CA ALA A 12 8.25 9.67 10.48
C ALA A 12 9.46 9.93 9.57
N ASN A 13 10.66 9.80 10.15
CA ASN A 13 11.93 9.98 9.44
C ASN A 13 12.05 8.97 8.28
N ILE A 14 12.14 9.49 7.05
CA ILE A 14 12.17 8.68 5.85
C ILE A 14 13.45 7.83 5.74
N SER A 15 14.61 8.36 6.14
CA SER A 15 15.87 7.61 6.10
C SER A 15 15.80 6.36 6.98
N ARG A 16 15.20 6.48 8.17
CA ARG A 16 14.99 5.33 9.06
C ARG A 16 14.04 4.30 8.44
N GLN A 17 12.98 4.72 7.75
CA GLN A 17 12.08 3.79 7.05
C GLN A 17 12.82 3.08 5.89
N ILE A 18 13.62 3.82 5.12
CA ILE A 18 14.45 3.26 4.05
C ILE A 18 15.45 2.24 4.60
N ASP A 19 16.09 2.54 5.73
CA ASP A 19 17.04 1.61 6.35
C ASP A 19 16.39 0.30 6.76
N LYS A 20 15.19 0.36 7.35
CA LYS A 20 14.44 -0.83 7.73
C LYS A 20 13.90 -1.63 6.55
N LEU A 21 13.61 -0.99 5.42
CA LEU A 21 13.24 -1.70 4.18
C LEU A 21 14.35 -2.61 3.66
N LYS A 22 15.62 -2.37 4.05
CA LYS A 22 16.75 -3.25 3.72
C LYS A 22 16.66 -4.62 4.39
N ASP A 23 15.88 -4.74 5.46
CA ASP A 23 15.66 -6.03 6.14
C ASP A 23 14.58 -6.87 5.43
N HIS A 24 14.04 -6.40 4.29
CA HIS A 24 13.05 -7.09 3.46
C HIS A 24 11.84 -7.57 4.26
N PRO A 25 11.04 -6.65 4.85
CA PRO A 25 9.88 -7.02 5.65
C PRO A 25 8.86 -7.82 4.84
N ASN A 26 8.25 -8.83 5.46
CA ASN A 26 7.21 -9.64 4.80
C ASN A 26 5.90 -8.88 4.61
N VAL A 27 5.58 -7.96 5.54
CA VAL A 27 4.36 -7.15 5.50
C VAL A 27 4.72 -5.69 5.69
N ILE A 28 4.13 -4.84 4.87
CA ILE A 28 4.23 -3.39 4.99
C ILE A 28 2.84 -2.87 5.32
N VAL A 29 2.74 -2.04 6.37
CA VAL A 29 1.50 -1.37 6.77
C VAL A 29 1.75 0.12 6.76
N GLY A 30 0.95 0.88 6.03
CA GLY A 30 1.26 2.30 5.87
C GLY A 30 0.19 3.11 5.18
N THR A 31 0.41 4.43 5.12
CA THR A 31 -0.45 5.33 4.37
C THR A 31 -0.05 5.35 2.90
N THR A 32 -1.04 5.35 2.00
CA THR A 32 -0.84 5.28 0.55
C THR A 32 0.18 6.29 0.06
N GLY A 33 0.08 7.54 0.49
CA GLY A 33 1.02 8.60 0.09
C GLY A 33 2.48 8.34 0.45
N ARG A 34 2.76 7.71 1.61
CA ARG A 34 4.15 7.37 1.98
C ARG A 34 4.64 6.12 1.26
N ILE A 35 3.77 5.13 1.04
CA ILE A 35 4.09 3.93 0.25
C ILE A 35 4.47 4.34 -1.17
N MET A 36 3.64 5.14 -1.84
CA MET A 36 3.91 5.67 -3.18
C MET A 36 5.22 6.45 -3.21
N ASN A 37 5.48 7.32 -2.24
CA ASN A 37 6.74 8.06 -2.18
C ASN A 37 7.97 7.15 -2.11
N LEU A 38 7.92 6.03 -1.39
CA LEU A 38 9.05 5.08 -1.32
C LEU A 38 9.20 4.24 -2.60
N ILE A 39 8.10 3.98 -3.30
CA ILE A 39 8.12 3.34 -4.63
C ILE A 39 8.76 4.29 -5.65
N ASP A 40 8.33 5.54 -5.70
CA ASP A 40 8.86 6.56 -6.62
C ASP A 40 10.37 6.80 -6.41
N LEU A 41 10.84 6.73 -5.16
CA LEU A 41 12.27 6.81 -4.81
C LEU A 41 13.06 5.53 -5.14
N GLY A 42 12.41 4.48 -5.63
CA GLY A 42 13.00 3.17 -5.91
C GLY A 42 13.48 2.43 -4.66
N LYS A 43 12.92 2.74 -3.49
CA LYS A 43 13.29 2.15 -2.19
C LYS A 43 12.37 1.01 -1.77
N LEU A 44 11.14 1.01 -2.28
CA LEU A 44 10.20 -0.09 -2.16
C LEU A 44 9.94 -0.67 -3.55
N LYS A 45 10.18 -1.97 -3.69
CA LYS A 45 9.97 -2.72 -4.94
C LYS A 45 8.77 -3.63 -4.79
N LEU A 46 7.97 -3.76 -5.86
CA LEU A 46 6.74 -4.54 -5.86
C LEU A 46 6.85 -5.86 -6.63
N ASP A 47 8.03 -6.20 -7.18
CA ASP A 47 8.23 -7.36 -8.06
C ASP A 47 7.77 -8.70 -7.43
N SER A 48 7.81 -8.82 -6.11
CA SER A 48 7.41 -10.01 -5.36
C SER A 48 6.12 -9.82 -4.55
N LEU A 49 5.35 -8.77 -4.84
CA LEU A 49 4.13 -8.46 -4.10
C LEU A 49 3.04 -9.48 -4.43
N GLN A 50 2.48 -10.09 -3.40
CA GLN A 50 1.44 -11.13 -3.54
C GLN A 50 0.04 -10.61 -3.22
N ALA A 51 -0.06 -9.58 -2.38
CA ALA A 51 -1.34 -9.04 -1.97
C ALA A 51 -1.27 -7.55 -1.65
N ILE A 52 -2.36 -6.85 -1.94
CA ILE A 52 -2.64 -5.50 -1.46
C ILE A 52 -3.96 -5.56 -0.70
N VAL A 53 -3.94 -5.05 0.53
CA VAL A 53 -5.13 -4.95 1.38
C VAL A 53 -5.40 -3.49 1.67
N ILE A 54 -6.63 -3.07 1.38
CA ILE A 54 -7.11 -1.71 1.56
C ILE A 54 -8.20 -1.77 2.62
N ASP A 55 -7.88 -1.26 3.80
CA ASP A 55 -8.79 -1.14 4.93
C ASP A 55 -9.47 0.24 4.94
N GLU A 56 -10.63 0.35 5.59
CA GLU A 56 -11.47 1.55 5.57
C GLU A 56 -11.72 2.09 4.15
N ALA A 57 -12.01 1.20 3.21
CA ALA A 57 -12.15 1.58 1.81
C ALA A 57 -13.25 2.65 1.62
N ASP A 58 -14.31 2.66 2.41
CA ASP A 58 -15.30 3.75 2.41
C ASP A 58 -14.73 5.14 2.72
N ASN A 59 -13.76 5.24 3.62
CA ASN A 59 -13.06 6.50 3.94
C ASN A 59 -11.97 6.85 2.92
N LEU A 60 -11.41 5.86 2.24
CA LEU A 60 -10.36 6.03 1.23
C LEU A 60 -10.90 6.36 -0.17
N LEU A 61 -12.21 6.38 -0.39
CA LEU A 61 -12.83 6.66 -1.70
C LEU A 61 -13.06 8.16 -1.96
N SER A 62 -12.09 9.00 -1.62
CA SER A 62 -11.98 10.30 -2.30
C SER A 62 -11.33 10.10 -3.67
N GLU A 63 -11.69 10.92 -4.65
CA GLU A 63 -11.13 10.84 -6.03
C GLU A 63 -9.59 10.80 -6.02
N ASP A 64 -8.96 11.65 -5.20
CA ASP A 64 -7.49 11.73 -5.09
C ASP A 64 -6.87 10.44 -4.53
N THR A 65 -7.51 9.83 -3.54
CA THR A 65 -7.00 8.61 -2.89
C THR A 65 -7.24 7.38 -3.77
N LEU A 66 -8.37 7.33 -4.48
CA LEU A 66 -8.66 6.28 -5.45
C LEU A 66 -7.66 6.29 -6.62
N ALA A 67 -7.30 7.47 -7.13
CA ALA A 67 -6.30 7.60 -8.18
C ALA A 67 -4.91 7.07 -7.73
N LEU A 68 -4.53 7.32 -6.48
CA LEU A 68 -3.29 6.79 -5.91
C LEU A 68 -3.33 5.28 -5.74
N ILE A 69 -4.46 4.73 -5.28
CA ILE A 69 -4.66 3.27 -5.17
C ILE A 69 -4.57 2.60 -6.54
N ARG A 70 -5.23 3.16 -7.56
CA ARG A 70 -5.16 2.64 -8.93
C ARG A 70 -3.72 2.62 -9.44
N THR A 71 -3.00 3.72 -9.27
CA THR A 71 -1.57 3.78 -9.61
C THR A 71 -0.76 2.70 -8.88
N LEU A 72 -1.02 2.46 -7.59
CA LEU A 72 -0.33 1.42 -6.82
C LEU A 72 -0.62 0.01 -7.39
N VAL A 73 -1.87 -0.26 -7.74
CA VAL A 73 -2.28 -1.53 -8.35
C VAL A 73 -1.66 -1.70 -9.74
N ASP A 74 -1.62 -0.65 -10.55
CA ASP A 74 -1.02 -0.66 -11.89
C ASP A 74 0.51 -0.89 -11.87
N LEU A 75 1.17 -0.57 -10.75
CA LEU A 75 2.60 -0.83 -10.53
C LEU A 75 2.87 -2.22 -9.96
N ALA A 76 1.84 -2.94 -9.50
CA ALA A 76 1.97 -4.27 -8.95
C ALA A 76 2.02 -5.35 -10.05
N PRO A 77 2.51 -6.57 -9.75
CA PRO A 77 2.46 -7.69 -10.68
C PRO A 77 1.02 -8.10 -11.02
N ASP A 78 0.80 -8.63 -12.22
CA ASP A 78 -0.53 -9.04 -12.73
C ASP A 78 -1.27 -10.05 -11.82
N GLU A 79 -0.52 -10.88 -11.08
CA GLU A 79 -1.07 -11.94 -10.22
C GLU A 79 -1.34 -11.48 -8.77
N VAL A 80 -1.32 -10.17 -8.49
CA VAL A 80 -1.54 -9.65 -7.13
C VAL A 80 -2.98 -9.87 -6.67
N SER A 81 -3.16 -10.39 -5.45
CA SER A 81 -4.48 -10.50 -4.83
C SER A 81 -4.88 -9.17 -4.19
N LEU A 82 -6.04 -8.63 -4.59
CA LEU A 82 -6.59 -7.41 -4.01
C LEU A 82 -7.68 -7.75 -2.98
N GLY A 83 -7.63 -7.11 -1.81
CA GLY A 83 -8.65 -7.21 -0.77
C GLY A 83 -9.11 -5.83 -0.31
N PHE A 84 -10.39 -5.53 -0.48
CA PHE A 84 -11.01 -4.28 -0.03
C PHE A 84 -11.92 -4.57 1.17
N PHE A 85 -11.68 -3.85 2.26
CA PHE A 85 -12.45 -3.96 3.49
C PHE A 85 -13.09 -2.62 3.79
N SER A 86 -14.40 -2.62 4.05
CA SER A 86 -15.19 -1.41 4.22
C SER A 86 -16.29 -1.65 5.25
N ALA A 87 -16.58 -0.63 6.07
CA ALA A 87 -17.69 -0.69 7.01
C ALA A 87 -19.02 -0.42 6.30
N THR A 88 -19.00 0.31 5.18
CA THR A 88 -20.19 0.66 4.40
C THR A 88 -20.10 0.19 2.94
N LYS A 89 -21.26 0.00 2.31
CA LYS A 89 -21.34 -0.26 0.87
C LYS A 89 -21.42 1.09 0.15
N ASN A 90 -20.45 1.35 -0.73
CA ASN A 90 -20.41 2.55 -1.59
C ASN A 90 -20.33 2.10 -3.05
N ASP A 91 -21.04 2.78 -3.96
CA ASP A 91 -21.06 2.48 -5.40
C ASP A 91 -19.69 2.60 -6.07
N LEU A 92 -18.74 3.29 -5.44
CA LEU A 92 -17.36 3.32 -5.95
C LEU A 92 -16.62 1.98 -5.75
N LEU A 93 -17.00 1.17 -4.76
CA LEU A 93 -16.42 -0.17 -4.54
C LEU A 93 -16.87 -1.19 -5.59
N THR A 94 -18.00 -0.96 -6.26
CA THR A 94 -18.50 -1.85 -7.32
C THR A 94 -17.81 -1.63 -8.67
N HIS A 95 -16.98 -0.60 -8.80
CA HIS A 95 -16.29 -0.24 -10.05
C HIS A 95 -14.76 -0.36 -9.96
N ILE A 96 -14.25 -1.02 -8.91
CA ILE A 96 -12.84 -1.43 -8.76
C ILE A 96 -12.78 -2.93 -9.02
#